data_AF-A0A1Y3E8Z4-F1
#
_entry.id   AF-A0A1Y3E8Z4-F1
#
_cell.length_a   1.000
_cell.length_b   1.000
_cell.length_c   1.000
_cell.angle_alpha   90.00
_cell.angle_beta   90.00
_cell.angle_gamma   90.00
#
_symmetry.space_group_name_H-M   'P 1'
#
loop_
_entity.id
_entity.type
_entity.pdbx_description
1 polymer ?
#
loop_
_entity_poly.entity_id
_entity_poly.type
_entity_poly.pdbx_seq_one_letter_code
_entity_poly.pdbx_strand_id
1 'polypeptide(L)'
;GEICVLEFYNATQISSFNAIEILENIENIKSCIYVCRQRFHRDLCLAISYNKKKQCTLLRKASYIRLYNVEPQSLFAEILFCEQGTLLIRNRTYK
;
A
#
# COMPACT_ATOMS: atom_id res chain seq x y z
N GLY A 1 2.66 -16.72 7.79
CA GLY A 1 2.86 -15.62 6.83
C GLY A 1 1.51 -15.24 6.27
N GLU A 2 1.37 -14.00 5.82
CA GLU A 2 0.21 -13.55 5.03
C GLU A 2 0.67 -13.23 3.61
N ILE A 3 -0.22 -13.43 2.64
CA ILE A 3 -0.03 -13.01 1.25
C ILE A 3 -1.03 -11.90 1.01
N CYS A 4 -0.55 -10.74 0.56
CA CYS A 4 -1.41 -9.62 0.20
C CYS A 4 -1.41 -9.42 -1.31
N VAL A 5 -2.58 -9.14 -1.86
CA VAL A 5 -2.74 -8.67 -3.23
C VAL A 5 -2.80 -7.15 -3.21
N LEU A 6 -1.92 -6.53 -3.99
CA LEU A 6 -1.85 -5.08 -4.11
C LEU A 6 -2.11 -4.66 -5.56
N GLU A 7 -2.77 -3.52 -5.72
CA GLU A 7 -2.91 -2.84 -6.99
C GLU A 7 -2.04 -1.58 -7.01
N PHE A 8 -1.22 -1.44 -8.04
CA PHE A 8 -0.32 -0.30 -8.21
C PHE A 8 -0.89 0.68 -9.22
N TYR A 9 -0.88 1.96 -8.85
CA TYR A 9 -1.43 3.02 -9.67
C TYR A 9 -0.33 3.98 -10.11
N ASN A 10 -0.24 4.22 -11.42
CA ASN A 10 0.57 5.29 -11.98
C ASN A 10 -0.33 6.49 -12.30
N ALA A 11 -0.77 7.18 -11.25
CA ALA A 11 -1.67 8.33 -11.36
C ALA A 11 -1.20 9.46 -10.43
N THR A 12 -1.44 10.71 -10.84
CA THR A 12 -1.16 11.89 -10.03
C THR A 12 -2.25 12.17 -9.00
N GLN A 13 -3.45 11.62 -9.22
CA GLN A 13 -4.59 11.75 -8.32
C GLN A 13 -5.31 10.41 -8.16
N ILE A 14 -5.68 10.08 -6.92
CA ILE A 14 -6.48 8.92 -6.58
C ILE A 14 -7.74 9.39 -5.87
N SER A 15 -8.90 8.89 -6.28
CA SER A 15 -10.17 9.21 -5.63
C SER A 15 -10.38 8.43 -4.33
N SER A 16 -11.06 9.07 -3.38
CA SER A 16 -11.62 8.47 -2.17
C SER A 16 -10.58 7.95 -1.17
N PHE A 17 -9.42 8.61 -1.08
CA PHE A 17 -8.41 8.35 -0.04
C PHE A 17 -8.04 9.59 0.77
N ASN A 18 -7.66 9.38 2.02
CA ASN A 18 -7.12 10.39 2.92
C ASN A 18 -5.81 9.91 3.54
N ALA A 19 -4.81 10.78 3.60
CA ALA A 19 -3.60 10.52 4.39
C ALA A 19 -3.92 10.49 5.88
N ILE A 20 -3.31 9.54 6.59
CA ILE A 20 -3.44 9.35 8.04
C ILE A 20 -2.18 9.83 8.73
N GLU A 21 -1.04 9.44 8.17
CA GLU A 21 0.28 9.60 8.77
C GLU A 21 1.33 9.55 7.65
N ILE A 22 2.41 10.31 7.81
CA ILE A 22 3.60 10.24 6.97
C ILE A 22 4.73 9.71 7.85
N LEU A 23 5.33 8.61 7.41
CA LEU A 23 6.47 7.97 8.06
C LEU A 23 7.74 8.31 7.29
N GLU A 24 8.75 8.78 8.00
CA GLU A 24 10.07 9.08 7.46
C GLU A 24 11.01 7.86 7.58
N ASN A 25 12.06 7.84 6.77
CA ASN A 25 13.14 6.85 6.86
C ASN A 25 12.70 5.38 6.71
N ILE A 26 11.60 5.11 6.00
CA ILE A 26 11.16 3.75 5.69
C ILE A 26 12.01 3.20 4.54
N GLU A 27 12.88 2.24 4.87
CA GLU A 27 13.91 1.74 3.95
C GLU A 27 13.41 1.25 2.60
N ASN A 28 12.23 0.62 2.58
CA ASN A 28 11.68 0.04 1.36
C ASN A 28 10.16 -0.05 1.42
N ILE A 29 9.55 -0.22 0.25
CA ILE A 29 8.11 -0.31 0.10
C ILE A 29 7.50 -1.51 0.87
N LYS A 30 8.21 -2.64 0.99
CA LYS A 30 7.70 -3.80 1.73
C LYS A 30 7.52 -3.46 3.22
N SER A 31 8.43 -2.70 3.81
CA SER A 31 8.29 -2.19 5.18
C SER A 31 7.10 -1.24 5.30
N CYS A 32 6.87 -0.37 4.32
CA CYS A 32 5.69 0.52 4.28
C CYS A 32 4.38 -0.28 4.25
N ILE A 33 4.29 -1.30 3.38
CA ILE A 33 3.14 -2.22 3.29
C ILE A 33 2.94 -2.97 4.61
N TYR A 34 4.02 -3.47 5.21
CA TYR A 34 3.96 -4.19 6.48
C TYR A 34 3.39 -3.31 7.59
N VAL A 35 3.86 -2.07 7.72
CA VAL A 35 3.33 -1.12 8.71
C VAL A 35 1.87 -0.78 8.44
N CYS A 36 1.49 -0.59 7.17
CA CYS A 36 0.09 -0.41 6.78
C CYS A 36 -0.77 -1.60 7.23
N ARG A 37 -0.30 -2.84 6.98
CA ARG A 37 -0.99 -4.08 7.35
C ARG A 37 -1.19 -4.21 8.86
N GLN A 38 -0.20 -3.85 9.68
CA GLN A 38 -0.34 -3.84 11.14
C GLN A 38 -1.43 -2.86 11.62
N ARG A 39 -1.74 -1.83 10.82
CA ARG A 39 -2.79 -0.84 11.08
C ARG A 39 -4.13 -1.16 10.40
N PHE A 40 -4.24 -2.27 9.67
CA PHE A 40 -5.46 -2.66 8.95
C PHE A 40 -6.62 -2.98 9.90
N HIS A 41 -6.36 -3.60 11.06
CA HIS A 41 -7.40 -4.03 12.01
C HIS A 41 -8.29 -2.91 12.57
N ARG A 42 -7.93 -1.64 12.33
CA ARG A 42 -8.71 -0.47 12.76
C ARG A 42 -9.36 0.27 11.57
N ASP A 43 -9.40 -0.35 10.39
CA ASP A 43 -9.76 0.28 9.11
C ASP A 43 -8.97 1.57 8.85
N LEU A 44 -7.76 1.65 9.42
CA LEU A 44 -6.92 2.83 9.27
C LEU A 44 -6.21 2.72 7.94
N CYS A 45 -5.32 1.77 7.71
CA CYS A 45 -4.53 1.77 6.49
C CYS A 45 -5.02 0.75 5.45
N LEU A 46 -5.38 1.25 4.26
CA LEU A 46 -5.82 0.47 3.10
C LEU A 46 -4.97 0.75 1.85
N ALA A 47 -4.19 1.83 1.84
CA ALA A 47 -3.25 2.13 0.77
C ALA A 47 -2.00 2.83 1.29
N ILE A 48 -0.96 2.83 0.47
CA ILE A 48 0.29 3.53 0.74
C ILE A 48 0.70 4.41 -0.45
N SER A 49 1.44 5.48 -0.15
CA SER A 49 2.23 6.22 -1.13
C SER A 49 3.68 6.22 -0.67
N TYR A 50 4.58 5.62 -1.44
CA TYR A 50 5.99 5.49 -1.08
C TYR A 50 6.88 6.18 -2.10
N ASN A 51 7.79 7.04 -1.63
CA ASN A 51 8.65 7.83 -2.51
C ASN A 51 10.14 7.47 -2.34
N LYS A 52 10.98 7.97 -3.27
CA LYS A 52 12.44 7.72 -3.24
C LYS A 52 13.16 8.38 -2.07
N LYS A 53 12.54 9.33 -1.37
CA LYS A 53 13.06 9.94 -0.14
C LYS A 53 12.84 9.04 1.08
N LYS A 54 12.40 7.80 0.89
CA LYS A 54 12.04 6.86 1.96
C LYS A 54 10.86 7.34 2.81
N GLN A 55 10.00 8.19 2.25
CA GLN A 55 8.75 8.59 2.90
C GLN A 55 7.64 7.61 2.53
N CYS A 56 6.84 7.23 3.53
CA CYS A 56 5.71 6.33 3.42
C CYS A 56 4.47 7.03 3.98
N THR A 57 3.56 7.44 3.11
CA THR A 57 2.25 7.94 3.53
C THR A 57 1.30 6.76 3.69
N LEU A 58 0.65 6.66 4.84
CA LEU A 58 -0.42 5.69 5.08
C LEU A 58 -1.76 6.32 4.77
N LEU A 59 -2.61 5.61 4.04
CA LEU A 59 -3.88 6.12 3.57
C LEU A 59 -5.06 5.24 3.95
N ARG A 60 -6.18 5.89 4.25
CA ARG A 60 -7.47 5.27 4.51
C ARG A 60 -8.47 5.62 3.43
N LYS A 61 -9.53 4.81 3.28
CA LYS A 61 -10.68 5.23 2.48
C LYS A 61 -11.34 6.47 3.08
N ALA A 62 -11.66 7.42 2.22
CA ALA A 62 -12.45 8.58 2.56
C ALA A 62 -13.95 8.21 2.55
N SER A 63 -14.72 8.76 3.49
CA SER A 63 -16.19 8.56 3.55
C SER A 63 -16.95 9.32 2.46
N TYR A 64 -16.27 10.17 1.71
CA TYR A 64 -16.80 10.98 0.62
C TYR A 64 -15.74 11.15 -0.46
N ILE A 65 -16.15 11.53 -1.67
CA ILE A 65 -15.24 11.74 -2.79
C ILE A 65 -14.27 12.86 -2.44
N ARG A 66 -13.00 12.47 -2.24
CA ARG A 66 -11.85 13.37 -2.11
C ARG A 66 -10.76 12.91 -3.05
N LEU A 67 -10.01 13.84 -3.62
CA LEU A 67 -8.83 13.51 -4.42
C LEU A 67 -7.61 13.56 -3.52
N TYR A 68 -6.89 12.44 -3.44
CA TYR A 68 -5.54 12.39 -2.90
C TYR A 68 -4.56 12.69 -4.02
N ASN A 69 -3.75 13.75 -3.84
CA ASN A 69 -2.67 14.07 -4.76
C ASN A 69 -1.46 13.21 -4.42
N VAL A 70 -1.07 12.33 -5.33
CA VAL A 70 0.12 11.49 -5.17
C VAL A 70 1.36 12.38 -5.37
N GLU A 71 2.28 12.38 -4.41
CA GLU A 71 3.53 13.14 -4.54
C GLU A 71 4.31 12.66 -5.78
N PRO A 72 4.88 13.57 -6.60
CA PRO A 72 5.65 13.19 -7.78
C PRO A 72 6.73 12.14 -7.45
N GLN A 73 6.92 11.18 -8.37
CA GLN A 73 7.88 10.09 -8.21
C GLN A 73 7.60 9.16 -7.01
N SER A 74 6.35 9.15 -6.52
CA SER A 74 5.88 8.18 -5.54
C SER A 74 5.12 7.05 -6.24
N LEU A 75 5.20 5.86 -5.65
CA LEU A 75 4.37 4.73 -6.02
C LEU A 75 3.16 4.69 -5.09
N PHE A 76 1.96 4.72 -5.67
CA PHE A 76 0.73 4.45 -4.93
C PHE A 76 0.37 2.97 -5.04
N ALA A 77 0.05 2.34 -3.90
CA ALA A 77 -0.39 0.95 -3.86
C ALA A 77 -1.59 0.79 -2.92
N GLU A 78 -2.68 0.24 -3.43
CA GLU A 78 -3.85 -0.15 -2.64
C GLU A 78 -3.73 -1.62 -2.22
N ILE A 79 -4.01 -1.92 -0.97
CA ILE A 79 -4.07 -3.29 -0.45
C ILE A 79 -5.52 -3.77 -0.64
N LEU A 80 -5.75 -4.66 -1.60
CA LEU A 80 -7.09 -5.15 -1.91
C LEU A 80 -7.56 -6.15 -0.85
N PHE A 81 -6.73 -7.16 -0.57
CA PHE A 81 -6.97 -8.15 0.47
C PHE A 81 -5.68 -8.86 0.86
N CYS A 82 -5.68 -9.44 2.05
CA CYS A 82 -4.61 -10.30 2.54
C CYS A 82 -5.22 -11.59 3.08
N GLU A 83 -4.57 -12.72 2.78
CA GLU A 83 -5.00 -14.03 3.25
C GLU A 83 -3.87 -14.73 3.98
N GLN A 84 -4.25 -15.59 4.93
CA GLN A 84 -3.31 -16.43 5.65
C GLN A 84 -2.79 -17.50 4.70
N GLY A 85 -1.48 -17.53 4.46
CA GLY A 85 -0.91 -18.47 3.51
C GLY A 85 0.58 -18.31 3.33
N THR A 86 1.18 -19.35 2.78
CA THR A 86 2.53 -19.32 2.24
C THR A 86 2.43 -19.50 0.74
N LEU A 87 3.09 -18.63 -0.04
CA LEU A 87 3.21 -18.82 -1.48
C LEU A 87 3.95 -20.14 -1.70
N LEU A 88 3.21 -21.21 -2.03
CA LEU A 88 3.82 -22.40 -2.58
C LEU A 88 4.28 -22.03 -3.99
N ILE A 89 5.56 -21.70 -4.14
CA ILE A 89 6.17 -21.54 -5.46
C ILE A 89 6.09 -22.91 -6.15
N ARG A 90 5.02 -23.13 -6.92
CA ARG A 90 4.97 -24.24 -7.86
C ARG A 90 5.86 -23.85 -9.02
N ASN A 91 7.10 -24.32 -9.00
CA ASN A 91 7.94 -24.34 -10.19
C ASN A 91 7.18 -25.08 -11.28
N ARG A 92 6.58 -24.35 -12.23
CA ARG A 92 6.14 -24.95 -13.49
C ARG A 92 7.42 -25.29 -14.26
N THR A 93 7.96 -26.46 -14.03
CA THR A 93 8.81 -27.12 -15.02
C THR A 93 7.93 -27.38 -16.23
N TYR A 94 8.04 -26.54 -17.26
CA TYR A 94 7.57 -26.91 -18.59
C TYR A 94 8.37 -28.17 -18.98
N LYS A 95 7.66 -29.29 -19.11
CA LYS A 95 8.13 -30.49 -19.82
C LYS A 95 7.96 -30.27 -21.31
#